data_AF-H0EJ96-F1
#
_entry.id   AF-H0EJ96-F1
#
_cell.length_a   1.000
_cell.length_b   1.000
_cell.length_c   1.000
_cell.angle_alpha   90.00
_cell.angle_beta   90.00
_cell.angle_gamma   90.00
#
_symmetry.space_group_name_H-M   'P 1'
#
loop_
_entity.id
_entity.type
_entity.pdbx_description
1 polymer ?
#
loop_
_entity_poly.entity_id
_entity_poly.type
_entity_poly.pdbx_seq_one_letter_code
_entity_poly.pdbx_strand_id
1 'polypeptide(L)'
;MAEYTRIIILDSDATLLAPLDELFLLPPSTATMPRAYWLDKPTLASHIMVITPSAAEFARVQKEIDKAGLGVYDMEIANEF
;
A
#
# COMPACT_ATOMS: atom_id res chain seq x y z
N MET A 1 7.52 -11.41 15.53
CA MET A 1 6.18 -11.51 14.90
C MET A 1 5.62 -10.11 14.79
N ALA A 2 4.85 -9.80 13.74
CA ALA A 2 4.17 -8.50 13.66
C ALA A 2 3.05 -8.44 14.72
N GLU A 3 2.89 -7.29 15.36
CA GLU A 3 1.88 -7.06 16.41
C GLU A 3 0.45 -6.98 15.83
N TYR A 4 0.34 -6.64 14.55
CA TYR A 4 -0.92 -6.53 13.82
C TYR A 4 -1.02 -7.63 12.76
N THR A 5 -2.24 -8.16 12.58
CA THR A 5 -2.55 -9.14 11.53
C THR A 5 -3.01 -8.47 10.23
N ARG A 6 -3.61 -7.28 10.34
CA ARG A 6 -4.04 -6.45 9.21
C ARG A 6 -4.00 -4.98 9.58
N ILE A 7 -3.55 -4.14 8.67
CA ILE A 7 -3.32 -2.70 8.89
C ILE A 7 -3.99 -1.92 7.76
N ILE A 8 -4.68 -0.83 8.08
CA ILE A 8 -5.07 0.19 7.11
C ILE A 8 -4.05 1.32 7.23
N ILE A 9 -3.37 1.61 6.13
CA ILE A 9 -2.52 2.80 6.00
C ILE A 9 -3.32 3.89 5.31
N LEU A 10 -3.19 5.11 5.83
CA LEU A 10 -3.71 6.35 5.26
C LEU A 10 -2.56 7.35 5.22
N ASP A 11 -2.42 8.06 4.11
CA ASP A 11 -1.49 9.18 4.03
C ASP A 11 -1.88 10.26 5.06
N SER A 12 -0.88 10.99 5.54
CA SER A 12 -1.07 11.97 6.61
C SER A 12 -1.91 13.19 6.22
N ASP A 13 -2.10 13.41 4.92
CA ASP A 13 -2.93 14.48 4.36
C ASP A 13 -4.36 14.02 4.02
N ALA A 14 -4.72 12.77 4.34
CA ALA A 14 -6.07 12.26 4.16
C ALA A 14 -7.06 12.82 5.21
N THR A 15 -8.31 13.00 4.80
CA THR A 15 -9.44 13.33 5.70
C THR A 15 -10.45 12.19 5.70
N LEU A 16 -10.72 11.60 6.86
CA LEU A 16 -11.69 10.53 7.02
C LEU A 16 -13.12 11.09 7.05
N LEU A 17 -13.95 10.71 6.07
CA LEU A 17 -15.34 11.18 5.97
C LEU A 17 -16.38 10.19 6.53
N ALA A 18 -16.01 8.91 6.66
CA ALA A 18 -16.85 7.83 7.15
C ALA A 18 -15.99 6.70 7.76
N PRO A 19 -16.55 5.81 8.59
CA PRO A 19 -15.84 4.63 9.09
C PRO A 19 -15.30 3.75 7.95
N LEU A 20 -14.12 3.16 8.16
CA LEU A 20 -13.44 2.29 7.18
C LEU A 20 -13.28 0.84 7.66
N ASP A 21 -13.95 0.46 8.74
CA ASP A 21 -13.78 -0.86 9.37
C ASP A 21 -14.10 -2.02 8.41
N GLU A 22 -15.01 -1.80 7.46
CA GLU A 22 -15.36 -2.78 6.43
C GLU A 22 -14.17 -3.18 5.54
N LEU A 23 -13.15 -2.31 5.42
CA LEU A 23 -11.94 -2.64 4.66
C LEU A 23 -11.14 -3.81 5.28
N PHE A 24 -11.31 -4.09 6.59
CA PHE A 24 -10.74 -5.27 7.21
C PHE A 24 -11.41 -6.58 6.78
N LEU A 25 -12.63 -6.51 6.22
CA LEU A 25 -13.40 -7.66 5.74
C LEU A 25 -13.03 -8.08 4.31
N LEU A 26 -12.20 -7.29 3.62
CA LEU A 26 -11.73 -7.62 2.28
C LEU A 26 -11.01 -8.98 2.26
N PRO A 27 -11.04 -9.71 1.12
CA PRO A 27 -10.35 -10.98 0.99
C PRO A 27 -8.87 -10.89 1.43
N PRO A 28 -8.27 -12.00 1.90
CA PRO A 28 -6.85 -12.04 2.24
C PRO A 28 -5.98 -11.66 1.05
N SER A 29 -5.11 -10.68 1.25
CA SER A 29 -4.13 -10.20 0.27
C SER A 29 -2.92 -9.65 1.00
N THR A 30 -1.73 -9.72 0.39
CA THR A 30 -0.54 -9.01 0.89
C THR A 30 -0.81 -7.51 1.03
N ALA A 31 -1.31 -6.88 -0.02
CA ALA A 31 -1.70 -5.49 -0.06
C ALA A 31 -2.90 -5.33 -1.01
N THR A 32 -3.95 -4.65 -0.54
CA THR A 32 -5.03 -4.16 -1.40
C THR A 32 -4.89 -2.65 -1.50
N MET A 33 -4.94 -2.14 -2.72
CA MET A 33 -4.74 -0.73 -3.05
C MET A 33 -5.79 -0.30 -4.09
N PRO A 34 -6.27 0.95 -4.06
CA PRO A 34 -7.18 1.46 -5.09
C PRO A 34 -6.45 1.72 -6.41
N ARG A 35 -7.20 1.79 -7.51
CA ARG A 35 -6.68 2.27 -8.79
C ARG A 35 -6.43 3.78 -8.72
N ALA A 36 -5.27 4.22 -9.20
CA ALA A 36 -4.99 5.63 -9.49
C ALA A 36 -5.82 6.08 -10.69
N TYR A 37 -7.09 6.45 -10.46
CA TYR A 37 -8.06 6.66 -11.54
C TYR A 37 -7.68 7.80 -12.49
N TRP A 38 -6.84 8.72 -12.04
CA TRP A 38 -6.32 9.87 -12.78
C TRP A 38 -5.19 9.51 -13.75
N LEU A 39 -4.73 8.26 -13.75
CA LEU A 39 -3.72 7.76 -14.69
C LEU A 39 -4.37 6.87 -15.75
N ASP A 40 -3.82 6.90 -16.96
CA ASP A 40 -4.27 6.05 -18.07
C ASP A 40 -3.88 4.58 -17.87
N LYS A 41 -2.76 4.34 -17.19
CA LYS A 41 -2.26 2.99 -16.88
C LYS A 41 -3.03 2.38 -15.69
N PRO A 42 -3.08 1.05 -15.57
CA PRO A 42 -3.69 0.36 -14.42
C PRO A 42 -2.78 0.42 -13.18
N THR A 43 -2.33 1.62 -12.80
CA THR A 43 -1.46 1.85 -11.64
C THR A 43 -2.30 1.87 -10.37
N LEU A 44 -1.77 1.26 -9.31
CA LEU A 44 -2.35 1.29 -7.98
C LEU A 44 -1.82 2.50 -7.21
N ALA A 45 -2.69 3.16 -6.44
CA ALA A 45 -2.31 4.29 -5.60
C ALA A 45 -2.01 3.85 -4.17
N SER A 46 -1.10 4.55 -3.51
CA SER A 46 -0.58 4.25 -2.17
C SER A 46 -1.25 5.04 -1.03
N HIS A 47 -2.05 6.07 -1.34
CA HIS A 47 -2.66 6.96 -0.33
C HIS A 47 -3.61 6.27 0.66
N ILE A 48 -4.12 5.10 0.28
CA ILE A 48 -4.81 4.18 1.18
C ILE A 48 -4.44 2.75 0.82
N MET A 49 -4.05 1.95 1.82
CA MET A 49 -3.66 0.56 1.63
C MET A 49 -4.20 -0.32 2.73
N VAL A 50 -4.64 -1.53 2.39
CA VAL A 50 -4.94 -2.58 3.37
C VAL A 50 -3.87 -3.65 3.28
N ILE A 51 -3.04 -3.76 4.32
CA ILE A 51 -1.81 -4.56 4.31
C ILE A 51 -1.92 -5.71 5.32
N THR A 52 -1.50 -6.89 4.89
CA THR A 52 -1.20 -8.02 5.78
C THR A 52 0.32 -8.06 6.00
N PRO A 53 0.82 -7.82 7.23
CA PRO A 53 2.26 -7.80 7.46
C PRO A 53 2.95 -9.10 7.04
N SER A 54 4.01 -8.96 6.24
CA SER A 54 4.79 -10.09 5.70
C SER A 54 6.26 -9.71 5.64
N ALA A 55 7.12 -10.55 6.24
CA ALA A 55 8.56 -10.32 6.24
C ALA A 55 9.17 -10.41 4.83
N ALA A 56 8.63 -11.29 3.98
CA ALA A 56 9.08 -11.44 2.60
C ALA A 56 8.77 -10.18 1.78
N GLU A 57 7.58 -9.61 1.96
CA GLU A 57 7.15 -8.41 1.23
C GLU A 57 7.83 -7.16 1.76
N PHE A 58 8.08 -7.09 3.06
CA PHE A 58 8.92 -6.05 3.63
C PHE A 58 10.34 -6.08 3.04
N ALA A 59 10.95 -7.26 2.92
CA ALA A 59 12.27 -7.41 2.31
C ALA A 59 12.27 -7.06 0.81
N ARG A 60 11.19 -7.39 0.07
CA ARG A 60 11.01 -6.98 -1.33
C ARG A 60 10.98 -5.45 -1.44
N VAL A 61 10.11 -4.80 -0.66
CA VAL A 61 9.99 -3.33 -0.65
C VAL A 61 11.31 -2.66 -0.28
N GLN A 62 12.02 -3.18 0.72
CA GLN A 62 13.33 -2.65 1.11
C GLN A 62 14.34 -2.71 -0.05
N LYS A 63 14.35 -3.81 -0.81
CA LYS A 63 15.21 -3.96 -1.98
C LYS A 63 14.86 -2.97 -3.09
N GLU A 64 13.57 -2.66 -3.30
CA GLU A 64 13.17 -1.66 -4.28
C GLU A 64 13.48 -0.23 -3.81
N ILE A 65 13.37 0.06 -2.51
CA ILE A 65 13.87 1.31 -1.91
C ILE A 65 15.37 1.47 -2.14
N ASP A 66 16.17 0.41 -1.95
CA ASP A 66 17.63 0.47 -2.12
C ASP A 66 18.04 0.76 -3.58
N LYS A 67 17.17 0.44 -4.55
CA LYS A 67 17.35 0.75 -5.98
C LYS A 67 16.77 2.11 -6.37
N ALA A 68 15.90 2.68 -5.55
CA ALA A 68 15.14 3.88 -5.87
C ALA A 68 16.07 5.07 -6.07
N GLY A 69 15.87 5.78 -7.20
CA GLY A 69 16.58 7.01 -7.51
C GLY A 69 15.79 8.25 -7.10
N LEU A 70 16.34 9.43 -7.42
CA LEU A 70 15.62 10.69 -7.29
C LEU A 70 14.33 10.67 -8.12
N GLY A 71 13.22 11.07 -7.51
CA GLY A 71 11.91 11.14 -8.16
C GLY A 71 11.12 9.82 -8.18
N VAL A 72 11.62 8.78 -7.51
CA VAL A 72 10.87 7.54 -7.24
C VAL A 72 10.20 7.70 -5.87
N TYR A 73 8.88 7.49 -5.83
CA TYR A 73 8.08 7.56 -4.62
C TYR A 73 7.46 6.21 -4.29
N ASP A 74 6.67 6.17 -3.21
CA ASP A 74 5.98 4.98 -2.75
C ASP A 74 5.10 4.32 -3.82
N MET A 75 4.41 5.11 -4.67
CA MET A 75 3.55 4.57 -5.73
C MET A 75 4.36 3.73 -6.71
N GLU A 76 5.53 4.19 -7.15
CA GLU A 76 6.39 3.40 -8.03
C GLU A 76 6.84 2.11 -7.34
N ILE A 77 7.37 2.22 -6.12
CA ILE A 77 7.89 1.08 -5.33
C ILE A 77 6.79 0.04 -5.05
N ALA A 78 5.58 0.47 -4.76
CA ALA A 78 4.45 -0.40 -4.47
C ALA A 78 3.91 -1.14 -5.71
N ASN A 79 4.12 -0.58 -6.91
CA ASN A 79 3.67 -1.17 -8.17
C ASN A 79 4.76 -2.03 -8.85
N GLU A 80 5.97 -2.09 -8.32
CA GLU A 80 7.01 -3.04 -8.75
C GLU A 80 6.74 -4.44 -8.17
N PHE A 81 5.98 -5.27 -8.91
CA PHE A 81 5.62 -6.65 -8.54
C PHE A 81 6.56 -7.69 -9.14
#